data_AF-A0A507E5J8-F1
#
_entry.id   AF-A0A507E5J8-F1
#
_cell.length_a   1.000
_cell.length_b   1.000
_cell.length_c   1.000
_cell.angle_alpha   90.00
_cell.angle_beta   90.00
_cell.angle_gamma   90.00
#
_symmetry.space_group_name_H-M   'P 1'
#
loop_
_entity.id
_entity.type
_entity.pdbx_description
1 polymer ?
#
loop_
_entity_poly.entity_id
_entity_poly.type
_entity_poly.pdbx_seq_one_letter_code
_entity_poly.pdbx_strand_id
1 'polypeptide(L)'
;MYLKTSRETKRLGTVTRSPLYFQFSETMTGVTTIRALGAEERLLSQQSNKVDANHRACFLLWAAKRWLGLRTDIIGVVITLAAGVAVVVGDIGAGAGLAITYALKLSESLSWTVRMHAEMEMSMNSGNISSKLLVIVNIATTQAGHVVERVLEYTKIEQEPAAVVEENMPAVNWPQKAKVKVRDLVIKYSTEAPAILTNLNITI
;
A
#
# COMPACT_ATOMS: atom_id res chain seq x y z
N MET A 1 5.78 8.91 -19.24
CA MET A 1 6.83 7.90 -18.97
C MET A 1 7.03 7.71 -17.46
N TYR A 2 7.38 8.75 -16.70
CA TYR A 2 7.57 8.70 -15.24
C TYR A 2 6.44 7.98 -14.47
N LEU A 3 5.18 8.31 -14.76
CA LEU A 3 4.03 7.73 -14.04
C LEU A 3 3.87 6.23 -14.23
N LYS A 4 4.11 5.70 -15.43
CA LYS A 4 4.03 4.26 -15.67
C LYS A 4 5.16 3.54 -14.93
N THR A 5 6.38 4.08 -15.01
CA THR A 5 7.56 3.50 -14.34
C THR A 5 7.46 3.57 -12.82
N SER A 6 7.02 4.69 -12.25
CA SER A 6 6.90 4.85 -10.80
C SER A 6 5.83 3.94 -10.21
N ARG A 7 4.71 3.74 -10.92
CA ARG A 7 3.65 2.79 -10.53
C ARG A 7 4.14 1.36 -10.49
N GLU A 8 4.77 0.88 -11.56
CA GLU A 8 5.31 -0.48 -11.60
C GLU A 8 6.41 -0.70 -10.56
N THR A 9 7.29 0.28 -10.37
CA THR A 9 8.35 0.19 -9.36
C THR A 9 7.78 0.16 -7.94
N LYS A 10 6.74 0.96 -7.67
CA LYS A 10 6.03 0.94 -6.39
C LYS A 10 5.31 -0.39 -6.15
N ARG A 11 4.67 -0.96 -7.19
CA ARG A 11 4.05 -2.29 -7.13
C ARG A 11 5.09 -3.36 -6.82
N LEU A 12 6.23 -3.34 -7.51
CA LEU A 12 7.35 -4.24 -7.26
C LEU A 12 7.82 -4.15 -5.81
N GLY A 13 8.03 -2.94 -5.28
CA GLY A 13 8.45 -2.74 -3.89
C GLY A 13 7.46 -3.31 -2.87
N THR A 14 6.16 -3.17 -3.10
CA THR A 14 5.14 -3.76 -2.22
C THR A 14 5.13 -5.29 -2.30
N VAL A 15 5.25 -5.85 -3.51
CA VAL A 15 5.25 -7.30 -3.73
C VAL A 15 6.51 -7.96 -3.15
N THR A 16 7.68 -7.34 -3.28
CA THR A 16 8.94 -7.87 -2.74
C THR A 16 9.02 -7.82 -1.22
N ARG A 17 8.24 -6.94 -0.58
CA ARG A 17 8.24 -6.78 0.88
C ARG A 17 7.47 -7.89 1.61
N SER A 18 6.41 -8.44 1.02
CA SER A 18 5.58 -9.46 1.68
C SER A 18 6.34 -10.77 1.99
N PRO A 19 7.12 -11.35 1.06
CA PRO A 19 7.89 -12.57 1.31
C PRO A 19 8.96 -12.44 2.40
N LEU A 20 9.49 -11.23 2.62
CA LEU A 20 10.46 -10.95 3.68
C LEU A 20 9.83 -11.13 5.05
N TYR A 21 8.66 -10.51 5.28
CA TYR A 21 7.93 -10.65 6.54
C TYR A 21 7.46 -12.08 6.78
N PHE A 22 7.00 -12.75 5.71
CA PHE A 22 6.60 -14.16 5.80
C PHE A 22 7.77 -15.04 6.25
N GLN A 23 8.93 -14.96 5.59
CA GLN A 23 10.09 -15.77 5.96
C GLN A 23 10.63 -15.41 7.36
N PHE A 24 10.54 -14.14 7.77
CA PHE A 24 10.89 -13.73 9.13
C PHE A 24 9.97 -14.40 10.16
N SER A 25 8.65 -14.38 9.93
CA SER A 25 7.68 -15.07 10.79
C SER A 25 7.94 -16.57 10.86
N GLU A 26 8.19 -17.22 9.72
CA GLU A 26 8.51 -18.65 9.64
C GLU A 26 9.81 -18.98 10.41
N THR A 27 10.82 -18.13 10.28
CA THR A 27 12.10 -18.28 11.00
C THR A 27 11.92 -18.15 12.51
N MET A 28 11.07 -17.23 12.98
CA MET A 28 10.77 -17.08 14.40
C MET A 28 10.06 -18.32 14.97
N THR A 29 9.07 -18.85 14.26
CA THR A 29 8.36 -20.06 14.69
C THR A 29 9.25 -21.31 14.62
N GLY A 30 10.14 -21.39 13.63
CA GLY A 30 11.00 -22.55 13.38
C GLY A 30 12.44 -22.46 13.91
N VAL A 31 12.77 -21.48 14.77
CA VAL A 31 14.16 -21.17 15.15
C VAL A 31 14.89 -22.36 15.80
N THR A 32 14.19 -23.17 16.58
CA THR A 32 14.74 -24.37 17.23
C THR A 32 15.12 -25.43 16.20
N THR A 33 14.23 -25.69 15.24
CA THR A 33 14.44 -26.64 14.15
C THR A 33 15.58 -26.20 13.23
N ILE A 34 15.69 -24.90 12.94
CA ILE A 34 16.75 -24.35 12.08
C ILE A 34 18.12 -24.55 12.73
N ARG A 35 18.24 -24.27 14.03
CA ARG A 35 19.47 -24.50 14.80
C ARG A 35 19.82 -25.98 14.90
N ALA A 36 18.82 -26.83 15.14
CA ALA A 36 19.02 -28.28 15.22
C ALA A 36 19.53 -28.89 13.90
N LEU A 37 19.13 -28.32 12.76
CA LEU A 37 19.54 -28.77 11.43
C LEU A 37 20.76 -28.03 10.86
N GLY A 38 21.30 -27.03 11.56
CA GLY A 38 22.43 -26.22 11.08
C GLY A 38 22.16 -25.47 9.76
N ALA A 39 20.89 -25.18 9.44
CA ALA A 39 20.48 -24.64 8.14
C ALA A 39 20.52 -23.10 8.05
N GLU A 40 21.26 -22.45 8.95
CA GLU A 40 21.29 -21.00 9.15
C GLU A 40 21.84 -20.26 7.92
N GLU A 41 22.99 -20.69 7.39
CA GLU A 41 23.63 -20.09 6.22
C GLU A 41 22.72 -20.10 4.98
N ARG A 42 22.02 -21.22 4.75
CA ARG A 42 21.09 -21.35 3.63
C ARG A 42 19.97 -20.33 3.74
N LEU A 43 19.40 -20.17 4.95
CA LEU A 43 18.32 -19.21 5.20
C LEU A 43 18.82 -17.77 5.09
N LEU A 44 20.02 -17.49 5.58
CA LEU A 44 20.66 -16.16 5.49
C LEU A 44 20.91 -15.76 4.04
N SER A 45 21.44 -16.66 3.21
CA SER A 45 21.63 -16.42 1.78
C SER A 45 20.30 -16.13 1.06
N GLN A 46 19.25 -16.91 1.38
CA GLN A 46 17.91 -16.69 0.83
C GLN A 46 17.31 -15.35 1.28
N GLN A 47 17.49 -14.97 2.55
CA GLN A 47 17.04 -13.67 3.06
C GLN A 47 17.78 -12.53 2.37
N SER A 48 19.11 -12.61 2.24
CA SER A 48 19.91 -11.58 1.58
C SER A 48 19.43 -11.31 0.16
N ASN A 49 19.19 -12.36 -0.63
CA ASN A 49 18.68 -12.21 -2.00
C ASN A 49 17.31 -11.51 -2.06
N LYS A 50 16.40 -11.82 -1.11
CA LYS A 50 15.08 -11.17 -1.02
C LYS A 50 15.19 -9.71 -0.59
N VAL A 51 16.10 -9.41 0.35
CA VAL A 51 16.39 -8.05 0.80
C VAL A 51 16.95 -7.22 -0.34
N ASP A 52 17.88 -7.78 -1.12
CA ASP A 52 18.47 -7.12 -2.28
C ASP A 52 17.42 -6.84 -3.36
N ALA A 53 16.53 -7.78 -3.64
CA ALA A 53 15.42 -7.57 -4.56
C ALA A 53 14.53 -6.38 -4.12
N ASN A 54 14.23 -6.28 -2.83
CA ASN A 54 13.46 -5.18 -2.25
C ASN A 54 14.22 -3.84 -2.31
N HIS A 55 15.51 -3.83 -1.98
CA HIS A 55 16.35 -2.64 -2.07
C HIS A 55 16.49 -2.13 -3.50
N ARG A 56 16.63 -3.02 -4.49
CA ARG A 56 16.66 -2.65 -5.91
C ARG A 56 15.39 -1.92 -6.33
N ALA A 57 14.22 -2.43 -5.94
CA ALA A 57 12.94 -1.76 -6.22
C ALA A 57 12.84 -0.38 -5.53
N CYS A 58 13.26 -0.27 -4.27
CA CYS A 58 13.28 0.99 -3.54
C CYS A 58 14.22 2.02 -4.19
N PHE A 59 15.43 1.58 -4.56
CA PHE A 59 16.42 2.43 -5.23
C PHE A 59 15.91 2.97 -6.56
N LEU A 60 15.27 2.12 -7.37
CA LEU A 60 14.67 2.56 -8.64
C LEU A 60 13.58 3.61 -8.43
N LEU A 61 12.77 3.48 -7.36
CA LEU A 61 11.76 4.48 -7.03
C LEU A 61 12.39 5.82 -6.63
N TRP A 62 13.48 5.77 -5.86
CA TRP A 62 14.23 6.96 -5.46
C TRP A 62 14.90 7.63 -6.66
N ALA A 63 15.52 6.85 -7.55
CA ALA A 63 16.12 7.33 -8.79
C ALA A 63 15.07 8.00 -9.70
N ALA A 64 13.87 7.39 -9.83
CA ALA A 64 12.77 7.98 -10.57
C ALA A 64 12.35 9.33 -9.97
N LYS A 65 12.17 9.42 -8.65
CA LYS A 65 11.83 10.68 -7.96
C LYS A 65 12.89 11.76 -8.21
N ARG A 66 14.18 11.39 -8.16
CA ARG A 66 15.30 12.31 -8.42
C ARG A 66 15.31 12.80 -9.86
N TRP A 67 15.04 11.93 -10.83
CA TRP A 67 14.91 12.28 -12.24
C TRP A 67 13.80 13.31 -12.48
N LEU A 68 12.62 13.09 -11.88
CA LEU A 68 11.53 14.07 -11.97
C LEU A 68 11.94 15.41 -11.34
N GLY A 69 12.56 15.38 -10.16
CA GLY A 69 13.05 16.57 -9.48
C GLY A 69 14.04 17.37 -10.33
N LEU A 70 15.02 16.71 -10.95
CA LEU A 70 15.98 17.36 -11.82
C LEU A 70 15.30 18.05 -13.02
N ARG A 71 14.28 17.41 -13.63
CA ARG A 71 13.52 18.02 -14.71
C ARG A 71 12.70 19.23 -14.25
N THR A 72 12.07 19.18 -13.09
CA THR A 72 11.29 20.32 -12.55
C THR A 72 12.20 21.48 -12.20
N ASP A 73 13.37 21.20 -11.64
CA ASP A 73 14.34 22.21 -11.24
C ASP A 73 14.89 22.93 -12.49
N ILE A 74 15.17 22.21 -13.59
CA ILE A 74 15.57 22.82 -14.88
C ILE A 74 14.48 23.76 -15.41
N ILE A 75 13.20 23.36 -15.36
CA ILE A 75 12.09 24.20 -15.82
C ILE A 75 11.99 25.48 -14.96
N GLY A 76 12.16 25.36 -13.63
CA GLY A 76 12.18 26.52 -12.73
C GLY A 76 13.32 27.49 -13.02
N VAL A 77 14.52 26.98 -13.31
CA VAL A 77 15.66 27.80 -13.72
C VAL A 77 15.38 28.53 -15.04
N VAL A 78 14.78 27.86 -16.03
CA VAL A 78 14.41 28.49 -17.31
C VAL A 78 13.38 29.61 -17.12
N ILE A 79 12.37 29.41 -16.27
CA ILE A 79 11.35 30.43 -15.96
C ILE A 79 12.00 31.65 -15.28
N THR A 80 12.87 31.40 -14.30
CA THR A 80 13.57 32.47 -13.57
C THR A 80 14.52 33.26 -14.49
N LEU A 81 15.24 32.56 -15.38
CA LEU A 81 16.13 33.18 -16.35
C LEU A 81 15.35 34.01 -17.38
N ALA A 82 14.22 33.51 -17.88
CA ALA A 82 13.36 34.25 -18.79
C ALA A 82 12.78 35.52 -18.15
N ALA A 83 12.37 35.44 -16.88
CA ALA A 83 11.91 36.61 -16.11
C ALA A 83 13.04 37.64 -15.93
N GLY A 84 14.26 37.19 -15.65
CA GLY A 84 15.44 38.07 -15.58
C GLY A 84 15.72 38.79 -16.90
N VAL A 85 15.70 38.07 -18.03
CA VAL A 85 15.89 38.67 -19.36
C VAL A 85 14.77 39.67 -19.69
N ALA A 86 13.51 39.34 -19.39
CA ALA A 86 12.38 40.22 -19.64
C ALA A 86 12.47 41.54 -18.86
N VAL A 87 12.97 41.51 -17.63
CA VAL A 87 13.20 42.70 -16.80
C VAL A 87 14.31 43.58 -17.38
N VAL A 88 15.39 42.98 -17.89
CA VAL A 88 16.51 43.72 -18.51
C VAL A 88 16.10 44.37 -19.83
N VAL A 89 15.29 43.68 -20.64
CA VAL A 89 14.82 44.20 -21.94
C VAL A 89 13.69 45.23 -21.79
N GLY A 90 12.85 45.09 -20.76
CA GLY A 90 11.64 45.92 -20.58
C GLY A 90 11.83 47.24 -19.82
N ASP A 91 13.05 47.58 -19.40
CA ASP A 91 13.38 48.80 -18.62
C ASP A 91 12.40 49.08 -17.46
N ILE A 92 12.11 48.03 -16.67
CA ILE A 92 11.07 48.06 -15.64
C ILE A 92 11.62 48.70 -14.36
N GLY A 93 11.89 50.02 -14.39
CA GLY A 93 12.47 50.87 -13.33
C GLY A 93 12.55 50.29 -11.90
N ALA A 94 11.79 50.84 -10.95
CA ALA A 94 11.87 50.42 -9.54
C ALA A 94 11.19 49.06 -9.25
N GLY A 95 10.36 48.56 -10.18
CA GLY A 95 9.56 47.33 -10.02
C GLY A 95 10.27 46.03 -10.40
N ALA A 96 11.44 46.11 -11.05
CA ALA A 96 12.26 44.98 -11.49
C ALA A 96 12.52 43.94 -10.37
N GLY A 97 12.88 44.40 -9.18
CA GLY A 97 13.19 43.52 -8.04
C GLY A 97 11.96 42.75 -7.55
N LEU A 98 10.78 43.35 -7.60
CA LEU A 98 9.53 42.68 -7.24
C LEU A 98 9.18 41.60 -8.27
N ALA A 99 9.29 41.90 -9.56
CA ALA A 99 9.02 40.96 -10.63
C ALA A 99 9.91 39.70 -10.54
N ILE A 100 11.22 39.88 -10.31
CA ILE A 100 12.17 38.77 -10.14
C ILE A 100 11.84 37.97 -8.86
N THR A 101 11.52 38.65 -7.77
CA THR A 101 11.16 37.98 -6.50
C THR A 101 9.90 37.13 -6.63
N TYR A 102 8.88 37.61 -7.36
CA TYR A 102 7.69 36.82 -7.64
C TYR A 102 7.97 35.64 -8.58
N ALA A 103 8.83 35.80 -9.59
CA ALA A 103 9.24 34.71 -10.48
C ALA A 103 10.01 33.59 -9.75
N LEU A 104 10.90 33.97 -8.81
CA LEU A 104 11.61 33.02 -7.94
C LEU A 104 10.63 32.23 -7.05
N LYS A 105 9.73 32.94 -6.36
CA LYS A 105 8.69 32.31 -5.52
C LYS A 105 7.78 31.38 -6.32
N LEU A 106 7.40 31.78 -7.54
CA LEU A 106 6.58 30.97 -8.44
C LEU A 106 7.32 29.69 -8.86
N SER A 107 8.62 29.78 -9.16
CA SER A 107 9.43 28.62 -9.56
C SER A 107 9.60 27.59 -8.42
N GLU A 108 9.78 28.07 -7.19
CA GLU A 108 9.84 27.23 -6.00
C GLU A 108 8.49 26.56 -5.73
N SER A 109 7.40 27.34 -5.77
CA SER A 109 6.04 26.83 -5.59
C SER A 109 5.66 25.79 -6.65
N LEU A 110 6.02 26.01 -7.92
CA LEU A 110 5.77 25.07 -9.01
C LEU A 110 6.53 23.75 -8.81
N SER A 111 7.79 23.82 -8.42
CA SER A 111 8.62 22.63 -8.14
C SER A 111 8.02 21.80 -7.00
N TRP A 112 7.56 22.46 -5.93
CA TRP A 112 6.87 21.80 -4.82
C TRP A 112 5.52 21.21 -5.25
N THR A 113 4.74 21.94 -6.04
CA THR A 113 3.44 21.51 -6.56
C THR A 113 3.56 20.27 -7.45
N VAL A 114 4.55 20.22 -8.35
CA VAL A 114 4.77 19.05 -9.22
C VAL A 114 5.19 17.83 -8.40
N ARG A 115 6.01 18.00 -7.36
CA ARG A 115 6.37 16.92 -6.43
C ARG A 115 5.13 16.42 -5.68
N MET A 116 4.31 17.32 -5.15
CA MET A 116 3.05 16.97 -4.46
C MET A 116 2.06 16.29 -5.41
N HIS A 117 1.93 16.75 -6.65
CA HIS A 117 1.07 16.14 -7.65
C HIS A 117 1.53 14.72 -8.00
N ALA A 118 2.83 14.53 -8.22
CA ALA A 118 3.40 13.21 -8.46
C ALA A 118 3.24 12.26 -7.26
N GLU A 119 3.41 12.76 -6.04
CA GLU A 119 3.19 11.99 -4.81
C GLU A 119 1.71 11.64 -4.60
N MET A 120 0.81 12.58 -4.88
CA MET A 120 -0.63 12.36 -4.87
C MET A 120 -1.04 11.30 -5.89
N GLU A 121 -0.56 11.38 -7.13
CA GLU A 121 -0.83 10.36 -8.16
C GLU A 121 -0.26 8.99 -7.78
N MET A 122 0.95 8.95 -7.21
CA MET A 122 1.53 7.71 -6.69
C MET A 122 0.74 7.15 -5.50
N SER A 123 0.10 8.00 -4.69
CA SER A 123 -0.76 7.62 -3.56
C SER A 123 -2.17 7.20 -4.00
N MET A 124 -2.68 7.76 -5.10
CA MET A 124 -3.99 7.42 -5.67
C MET A 124 -4.02 6.09 -6.43
N ASN A 125 -2.92 5.67 -7.04
CA ASN A 125 -2.85 4.42 -7.83
C ASN A 125 -2.88 3.13 -6.99
N SER A 126 -3.31 3.18 -5.74
CA SER A 126 -3.41 1.99 -4.89
C SER A 126 -4.82 1.34 -4.93
N GLY A 127 -5.86 2.03 -5.42
CA GLY A 127 -7.11 1.37 -5.88
C GLY A 127 -8.38 2.20 -5.65
N ASN A 128 -8.96 2.71 -6.74
CA ASN A 128 -10.25 3.42 -6.85
C ASN A 128 -10.33 4.88 -6.32
N ILE A 129 -10.87 5.75 -7.18
CA ILE A 129 -10.71 7.21 -7.20
C ILE A 129 -11.88 7.99 -6.55
N SER A 130 -12.96 7.37 -6.08
CA SER A 130 -14.16 8.15 -5.72
C SER A 130 -14.33 8.57 -4.25
N SER A 131 -13.44 8.22 -3.32
CA SER A 131 -13.68 8.48 -1.88
C SER A 131 -12.64 9.39 -1.19
N LYS A 132 -11.63 9.89 -1.91
CA LYS A 132 -10.47 10.58 -1.31
C LYS A 132 -10.63 12.10 -1.12
N LEU A 133 -11.85 12.67 -1.21
CA LEU A 133 -12.06 14.10 -0.91
C LEU A 133 -11.95 14.44 0.59
N LEU A 134 -11.95 13.42 1.47
CA LEU A 134 -11.80 13.59 2.92
C LEU A 134 -10.35 13.44 3.43
N VAL A 135 -9.34 13.50 2.54
CA VAL A 135 -7.92 13.26 2.90
C VAL A 135 -7.06 14.53 2.78
N ILE A 136 -7.68 15.72 2.87
CA ILE A 136 -6.92 16.98 2.88
C ILE A 136 -6.44 17.34 4.31
N VAL A 137 -6.93 16.67 5.35
CA VAL A 137 -6.66 17.06 6.76
C VAL A 137 -5.46 16.36 7.42
N ASN A 138 -4.91 15.27 6.85
CA ASN A 138 -3.82 14.53 7.50
C ASN A 138 -2.52 14.56 6.70
N ILE A 139 -1.85 15.72 6.75
CA ILE A 139 -0.49 15.95 6.23
C ILE A 139 0.57 15.14 7.02
N ALA A 140 0.18 14.44 8.10
CA ALA A 140 1.09 13.64 8.94
C ALA A 140 1.10 12.12 8.66
N THR A 141 0.30 11.58 7.73
CA THR A 141 0.11 10.10 7.63
C THR A 141 0.58 9.46 6.32
N THR A 142 1.78 9.81 5.84
CA THR A 142 2.36 9.31 4.58
C THR A 142 2.69 7.79 4.57
N GLN A 143 2.50 7.06 5.68
CA GLN A 143 2.73 5.62 5.75
C GLN A 143 1.45 4.76 5.79
N ALA A 144 0.27 5.36 6.03
CA ALA A 144 -0.97 4.59 6.22
C ALA A 144 -1.77 4.31 4.94
N GLY A 145 -1.46 4.95 3.80
CA GLY A 145 -2.27 4.83 2.58
C GLY A 145 -2.42 3.41 2.05
N HIS A 146 -1.41 2.55 2.21
CA HIS A 146 -1.48 1.13 1.82
C HIS A 146 -2.26 0.25 2.82
N VAL A 147 -2.37 0.67 4.07
CA VAL A 147 -3.07 -0.08 5.13
C VAL A 147 -4.58 0.10 4.95
N VAL A 148 -5.04 1.31 4.63
CA VAL A 148 -6.47 1.62 4.51
C VAL A 148 -7.16 0.85 3.39
N GLU A 149 -6.50 0.66 2.24
CA GLU A 149 -7.09 -0.07 1.12
C GLU A 149 -7.12 -1.58 1.35
N ARG A 150 -6.10 -2.14 2.03
CA ARG A 150 -6.16 -3.54 2.51
C ARG A 150 -7.27 -3.74 3.53
N VAL A 151 -7.45 -2.80 4.46
CA VAL A 151 -8.57 -2.83 5.42
C VAL A 151 -9.93 -2.78 4.69
N LEU A 152 -10.06 -1.96 3.65
CA LEU A 152 -11.26 -1.91 2.81
C LEU A 152 -11.49 -3.20 2.01
N GLU A 153 -10.43 -3.84 1.51
CA GLU A 153 -10.51 -5.16 0.87
C GLU A 153 -11.04 -6.22 1.85
N TYR A 154 -10.53 -6.24 3.09
CA TYR A 154 -11.04 -7.10 4.17
C TYR A 154 -12.48 -6.76 4.59
N THR A 155 -13.00 -5.58 4.25
CA THR A 155 -14.39 -5.22 4.53
C THR A 155 -15.35 -5.82 3.50
N LYS A 156 -14.86 -6.19 2.30
CA LYS A 156 -15.68 -6.69 1.18
C LYS A 156 -15.69 -8.22 1.04
N ILE A 157 -14.96 -8.93 1.87
CA ILE A 157 -14.95 -10.40 1.86
C ILE A 157 -16.31 -10.94 2.30
N GLU A 158 -16.65 -12.14 1.83
CA GLU A 158 -17.84 -12.86 2.32
C GLU A 158 -17.71 -13.03 3.84
N GLN A 159 -18.64 -12.43 4.57
CA GLN A 159 -18.66 -12.51 6.03
C GLN A 159 -19.48 -13.71 6.47
N GLU A 160 -19.04 -14.31 7.57
CA GLU A 160 -19.85 -15.33 8.23
C GLU A 160 -21.22 -14.73 8.63
N PRO A 161 -22.28 -15.56 8.69
CA PRO A 161 -23.59 -15.11 9.13
C PRO A 161 -23.52 -14.36 10.46
N ALA A 162 -24.39 -13.36 10.63
CA ALA A 162 -24.41 -12.55 11.84
C ALA A 162 -24.48 -13.44 13.10
N ALA A 163 -23.63 -13.13 14.09
CA ALA A 163 -23.55 -13.91 15.33
C ALA A 163 -24.89 -13.99 16.09
N VAL A 164 -25.77 -12.99 15.88
CA VAL A 164 -27.11 -12.94 16.44
C VAL A 164 -28.10 -12.62 15.32
N VAL A 165 -29.08 -13.49 15.13
CA VAL A 165 -30.21 -13.31 14.22
C VAL A 165 -31.45 -13.08 15.07
N GLU A 166 -31.92 -11.83 15.18
CA GLU A 166 -33.05 -11.46 16.05
C GLU A 166 -34.33 -12.25 15.73
N GLU A 167 -34.56 -12.54 14.45
CA GLU A 167 -35.75 -13.25 13.96
C GLU A 167 -35.80 -14.73 14.39
N ASN A 168 -34.66 -15.35 14.69
CA ASN A 168 -34.56 -16.77 15.04
C ASN A 168 -33.81 -16.99 16.36
N MET A 169 -33.93 -16.05 17.30
CA MET A 169 -33.34 -16.24 18.61
C MET A 169 -34.03 -17.39 19.34
N PRO A 170 -33.25 -18.34 19.90
CA PRO A 170 -33.83 -19.36 20.74
C PRO A 170 -34.38 -18.73 22.03
N ALA A 171 -35.36 -19.39 22.65
CA ALA A 171 -35.92 -18.94 23.92
C ALA A 171 -34.84 -18.83 25.01
N VAL A 172 -35.05 -17.95 26.00
CA VAL A 172 -34.08 -17.67 27.09
C VAL A 172 -33.67 -18.94 27.86
N ASN A 173 -34.53 -19.95 27.87
CA ASN A 173 -34.29 -21.24 28.52
C ASN A 173 -33.63 -22.29 27.61
N TRP A 174 -33.19 -21.90 26.41
CA TRP A 174 -32.45 -22.77 25.51
C TRP A 174 -30.96 -22.83 25.91
N PRO A 175 -30.32 -24.01 25.84
CA PRO A 175 -30.91 -25.32 25.56
C PRO A 175 -31.51 -25.98 26.82
N GLN A 176 -32.78 -26.39 26.78
CA GLN A 176 -33.44 -27.09 27.90
C GLN A 176 -33.00 -28.56 28.05
N LYS A 177 -32.65 -29.20 26.93
CA LYS A 177 -32.16 -30.59 26.87
C LYS A 177 -30.97 -30.65 25.93
N ALA A 178 -29.87 -31.26 26.37
CA ALA A 178 -28.64 -31.40 25.60
C ALA A 178 -28.71 -32.53 24.55
N LYS A 179 -29.82 -32.60 23.79
CA LYS A 179 -30.01 -33.62 22.76
C LYS A 179 -29.56 -33.07 21.40
N VAL A 180 -28.60 -33.74 20.77
CA VAL A 180 -28.05 -33.34 19.47
C VAL A 180 -28.43 -34.37 18.43
N LYS A 181 -29.13 -33.94 17.37
CA LYS A 181 -29.50 -34.81 16.25
C LYS A 181 -28.87 -34.26 14.96
N VAL A 182 -27.85 -34.95 14.48
CA VAL A 182 -27.17 -34.66 13.22
C VAL A 182 -27.81 -35.54 12.14
N ARG A 183 -28.23 -34.93 11.02
CA ARG A 183 -28.81 -35.65 9.88
C ARG A 183 -28.11 -35.27 8.60
N ASP A 184 -27.73 -36.28 7.82
CA ASP A 184 -27.16 -36.16 6.47
C ASP A 184 -26.07 -35.08 6.36
N LEU A 185 -25.25 -34.97 7.41
CA LEU A 185 -24.24 -33.93 7.49
C LEU A 185 -23.11 -34.20 6.50
N VAL A 186 -22.78 -33.18 5.73
CA VAL A 186 -21.67 -33.17 4.77
C VAL A 186 -20.74 -32.01 5.11
N ILE A 187 -19.46 -32.29 5.31
CA ILE A 187 -18.45 -31.26 5.64
C ILE A 187 -17.36 -31.25 4.56
N LYS A 188 -17.04 -30.05 4.09
CA LYS A 188 -16.00 -29.75 3.09
C LYS A 188 -15.14 -28.58 3.58
N TYR A 189 -13.82 -28.64 3.35
CA TYR A 189 -12.92 -27.50 3.63
C TYR A 189 -12.93 -26.43 2.53
N SER A 190 -13.26 -26.82 1.29
CA SER A 190 -13.36 -25.93 0.13
C SER A 190 -14.51 -26.40 -0.75
N THR A 191 -15.10 -25.48 -1.51
CA THR A 191 -16.20 -25.75 -2.46
C THR A 191 -15.80 -26.78 -3.52
N GLU A 192 -14.53 -26.78 -3.91
CA GLU A 192 -13.97 -27.66 -4.94
C GLU A 192 -13.41 -28.98 -4.40
N ALA A 193 -13.14 -29.05 -3.08
CA ALA A 193 -12.55 -30.23 -2.47
C ALA A 193 -13.61 -31.35 -2.29
N PRO A 194 -13.20 -32.63 -2.34
CA PRO A 194 -14.09 -33.73 -2.00
C PRO A 194 -14.56 -33.61 -0.54
N ALA A 195 -15.79 -34.06 -0.28
CA ALA A 195 -16.31 -34.09 1.07
C ALA A 195 -15.54 -35.10 1.92
N ILE A 196 -15.17 -34.69 3.13
CA ILE A 196 -14.41 -35.53 4.07
C ILE A 196 -15.37 -36.30 4.97
N LEU A 197 -16.45 -35.65 5.40
CA LEU A 197 -17.55 -36.29 6.11
C LEU A 197 -18.76 -36.27 5.19
N THR A 198 -19.38 -37.44 5.00
CA THR A 198 -20.55 -37.62 4.14
C THR A 198 -21.58 -38.49 4.85
N ASN A 199 -22.87 -38.12 4.73
CA ASN A 199 -24.02 -38.90 5.20
C ASN A 199 -23.95 -39.23 6.70
N LEU A 200 -23.44 -38.30 7.51
CA LEU A 200 -23.28 -38.54 8.95
C LEU A 200 -24.62 -38.35 9.68
N ASN A 201 -25.09 -39.43 10.30
CA ASN A 201 -26.39 -39.53 10.98
C ASN A 201 -26.17 -40.00 12.42
N ILE A 202 -26.22 -39.07 13.38
CA ILE A 202 -25.94 -39.35 14.81
C ILE A 202 -27.01 -38.69 15.68
N THR A 203 -27.44 -39.39 16.74
CA THR A 203 -28.28 -38.82 17.80
C THR A 203 -27.60 -39.07 19.14
N ILE A 204 -27.33 -37.99 19.88
CA ILE A 204 -26.74 -37.98 21.23
C ILE A 204 -27.78 -37.41 22.18
#